data_AF-A0A9D7F6T6-F1
#
_entry.id   AF-A0A9D7F6T6-F1
#
_cell.length_a   1.000
_cell.length_b   1.000
_cell.length_c   1.000
_cell.angle_alpha   90.00
_cell.angle_beta   90.00
_cell.angle_gamma   90.00
#
_symmetry.space_group_name_H-M   'P 1'
#
loop_
_entity.id
_entity.type
_entity.pdbx_description
1 polymer ?
#
loop_
_entity_poly.entity_id
_entity_poly.type
_entity_poly.pdbx_seq_one_letter_code
_entity_poly.pdbx_strand_id
1 'polypeptide(L)' 'MEQGQASLTDVAMQAGYFDQAHFNHDFQEAFSENPRSYLERQQKLVWNKIEAYLETTLK' A
#
# COMPACT_ATOMS: atom_id res chain seq x y z
N MET A 1 20.10 -8.15 6.01
CA MET A 1 18.85 -8.10 6.80
C MET A 1 18.22 -6.75 6.54
N GLU A 2 17.16 -6.73 5.74
CA GLU A 2 16.28 -5.58 5.50
C GLU A 2 14.93 -6.17 5.02
N GLN A 3 14.24 -6.87 5.93
CA GLN A 3 12.90 -7.37 5.68
C GLN A 3 11.95 -6.19 5.95
N GLY A 4 11.20 -5.69 4.96
CA GLY A 4 10.07 -4.82 5.34
C GLY A 4 9.35 -3.97 4.29
N GLN A 5 9.88 -3.77 3.08
CA GLN A 5 9.12 -3.03 2.07
C GLN A 5 9.55 -3.44 0.66
N ALA A 6 8.70 -4.20 -0.03
CA ALA A 6 8.87 -4.38 -1.47
C ALA A 6 8.77 -2.99 -2.13
N SER A 7 9.74 -2.64 -2.97
CA SER A 7 9.65 -1.39 -3.72
C SER A 7 8.45 -1.45 -4.66
N LEU A 8 7.91 -0.30 -5.07
CA LEU A 8 6.83 -0.29 -6.07
C LEU A 8 7.26 -0.98 -7.38
N THR A 9 8.55 -0.96 -7.71
CA THR A 9 9.13 -1.73 -8.80
C THR A 9 8.99 -3.23 -8.56
N ASP A 10 9.34 -3.74 -7.38
CA ASP A 10 9.21 -5.17 -7.06
C ASP A 10 7.74 -5.62 -7.12
N VAL A 11 6.83 -4.78 -6.63
CA VAL A 11 5.38 -5.03 -6.72
C VAL A 11 4.90 -5.08 -8.17
N ALA A 12 5.34 -4.13 -9.00
CA ALA A 12 5.02 -4.13 -10.43
C ALA A 12 5.50 -5.42 -11.12
N MET A 13 6.75 -5.81 -10.87
CA MET A 13 7.33 -7.04 -11.42
C MET A 13 6.59 -8.29 -10.96
N GLN A 14 6.24 -8.37 -9.66
CA GLN A 14 5.47 -9.50 -9.11
C GLN A 14 4.04 -9.56 -9.64
N ALA A 15 3.45 -8.42 -9.99
CA ALA A 15 2.14 -8.33 -10.62
C ALA A 15 2.16 -8.63 -12.13
N GLY A 16 3.32 -8.93 -12.72
CA GLY A 16 3.48 -9.30 -14.13
C GLY A 16 3.74 -8.12 -15.07
N TYR A 17 4.02 -6.93 -14.54
CA TYR A 17 4.43 -5.78 -15.35
C TYR A 17 5.92 -5.82 -15.65
N PHE A 18 6.29 -5.28 -16.81
CA PHE A 18 7.69 -5.11 -17.20
C PHE A 18 8.38 -3.97 -16.43
N ASP A 19 7.62 -2.93 -16.06
CA ASP A 19 8.11 -1.78 -15.33
C ASP A 19 7.04 -1.16 -14.43
N GLN A 20 7.47 -0.24 -13.57
CA GLN A 20 6.61 0.46 -12.63
C GLN A 20 5.67 1.47 -13.32
N ALA A 21 6.01 2.00 -14.49
CA ALA A 21 5.23 3.06 -15.13
C ALA A 21 3.89 2.54 -15.64
N HIS A 22 3.88 1.38 -16.29
CA HIS A 22 2.65 0.71 -16.73
C HIS A 22 1.79 0.28 -15.52
N PHE A 23 2.42 -0.26 -14.49
CA PHE A 23 1.72 -0.58 -13.23
C PHE A 23 1.06 0.65 -12.62
N ASN A 24 1.78 1.78 -12.51
CA ASN A 24 1.22 3.01 -11.94
C ASN A 24 0.04 3.54 -12.75
N HIS A 25 0.12 3.48 -14.08
CA HIS A 25 -0.94 3.92 -14.98
C HIS A 25 -2.22 3.08 -14.76
N ASP A 26 -2.11 1.76 -14.85
CA ASP A 26 -3.25 0.85 -14.74
C ASP A 26 -3.82 0.86 -13.32
N PHE A 27 -2.97 0.98 -12.30
CA PHE A 27 -3.41 1.15 -10.92
C PHE A 27 -4.19 2.45 -10.73
N GLN A 28 -3.72 3.57 -11.31
CA GLN A 28 -4.43 4.84 -11.22
C GLN A 28 -5.77 4.80 -11.97
N GLU A 29 -5.86 4.12 -13.10
CA GLU A 29 -7.13 3.91 -13.81
C GLU A 29 -8.10 3.09 -12.95
N ALA A 30 -7.64 2.00 -12.34
CA ALA A 30 -8.47 1.10 -11.55
C ALA A 30 -8.90 1.67 -10.19
N PHE A 31 -8.01 2.39 -9.50
CA PHE A 31 -8.21 2.85 -8.11
C PHE A 31 -8.39 4.37 -7.99
N SER A 32 -8.29 5.13 -9.10
CA SER A 32 -8.36 6.59 -9.13
C SER A 32 -7.32 7.30 -8.25
N GLU A 33 -6.25 6.60 -7.86
CA GLU A 33 -5.13 7.14 -7.07
C GLU A 33 -3.84 6.39 -7.43
N ASN A 34 -2.68 7.02 -7.24
CA ASN A 34 -1.40 6.33 -7.50
C ASN A 34 -1.07 5.33 -6.36
N PRO A 35 -0.25 4.30 -6.62
CA PRO A 35 0.08 3.27 -5.63
C PRO A 35 0.71 3.81 -4.33
N ARG A 36 1.50 4.89 -4.40
CA ARG A 36 2.14 5.47 -3.21
C ARG A 36 1.10 6.08 -2.28
N SER A 37 0.21 6.90 -2.82
CA SER A 37 -0.89 7.52 -2.05
C SER A 37 -1.83 6.46 -1.48
N TYR A 38 -2.13 5.40 -2.24
CA TYR A 38 -2.89 4.25 -1.74
C TYR A 38 -2.20 3.64 -0.51
N LEU A 39 -0.90 3.32 -0.60
CA LEU A 39 -0.16 2.70 0.50
C LEU A 39 -0.09 3.57 1.75
N GLU A 40 0.16 4.87 1.60
CA GLU A 40 0.18 5.83 2.72
C GLU A 40 -1.19 5.88 3.41
N ARG A 41 -2.28 5.91 2.63
CA ARG A 41 -3.66 5.90 3.13
C ARG A 41 -3.99 4.59 3.86
N GLN A 42 -3.60 3.44 3.30
CA GLN A 42 -3.84 2.13 3.93
C GLN A 42 -3.07 1.97 5.25
N GLN A 43 -1.81 2.40 5.31
CA GLN A 43 -1.01 2.37 6.56
C GLN A 43 -1.68 3.18 7.66
N LYS A 44 -2.16 4.38 7.34
CA LYS A 44 -2.90 5.23 8.29
C LYS A 44 -4.19 4.55 8.76
N LEU A 45 -4.95 3.94 7.84
CA LEU A 45 -6.19 3.23 8.20
C LEU A 45 -5.93 2.04 9.13
N VAL A 46 -4.87 1.27 8.89
CA VAL A 46 -4.49 0.14 9.75
C VAL A 46 -4.15 0.64 11.15
N TRP A 47 -3.33 1.68 11.26
CA TRP A 47 -2.94 2.24 12.55
C TRP A 47 -4.15 2.77 13.33
N ASN A 48 -5.01 3.55 12.69
CA ASN A 48 -6.24 4.07 13.31
C ASN A 48 -7.16 2.94 13.81
N LYS A 49 -7.26 1.82 13.07
CA LYS A 49 -8.04 0.66 13.50
C LYS A 49 -7.43 -0.02 14.73
N ILE A 50 -6.10 -0.12 14.78
CA ILE A 50 -5.38 -0.67 15.94
C ILE A 50 -5.61 0.21 17.16
N GLU A 51 -5.43 1.52 17.04
CA GLU A 51 -5.67 2.46 18.13
C GLU A 51 -7.10 2.32 18.67
N ALA A 52 -8.10 2.34 17.79
CA ALA A 52 -9.50 2.15 18.19
C ALA A 52 -9.72 0.83 18.95
N TYR A 53 -9.15 -0.28 18.46
CA TYR A 53 -9.26 -1.59 19.13
C TYR A 53 -8.62 -1.60 20.53
N LEU A 54 -7.45 -0.97 20.68
CA LEU A 54 -6.76 -0.88 21.97
C LEU A 54 -7.57 -0.04 22.96
N GLU A 55 -8.17 1.06 22.50
CA GLU A 55 -9.00 1.92 23.36
C GLU A 55 -10.31 1.27 23.80
N THR A 56 -10.91 0.42 22.97
CA THR A 56 -12.17 -0.27 23.30
C THR A 56 -11.98 -1.52 24.15
N THR A 57 -10.79 -2.14 24.12
CA THR A 57 -10.57 -3.48 24.68
C THR A 57 -9.66 -3.49 25.90
N LEU A 58 -8.77 -2.49 26.06
CA LEU A 58 -7.78 -2.44 27.14
C LEU A 58 -8.04 -1.31 28.18
N LYS A 59 -9.17 -0.60 28.07
CA LYS A 59 -9.70 0.31 29.11
C LYS A 59 -10.85 -0.38 29.83
#